data_AF-A0A1F7F2G5-F1
#
_entry.id   AF-A0A1F7F2G5-F1
#
_cell.length_a   1.000
_cell.length_b   1.000
_cell.length_c   1.000
_cell.angle_alpha   90.00
_cell.angle_beta   90.00
_cell.angle_gamma   90.00
#
_symmetry.space_group_name_H-M   'P 1'
#
loop_
_entity.id
_entity.type
_entity.pdbx_description
1 polymer ?
#
loop_
_entity_poly.entity_id
_entity_poly.type
_entity_poly.pdbx_seq_one_letter_code
_entity_poly.pdbx_strand_id
1 'polypeptide(L)'
;MRNMSLKPVVALGALIALIGCSSQVPLTPGVIREYGLTDQDVKKLQLYISGGLLFEQENTKVDKNVDSSHALKTVTDNYVKQIYFKKKTPCIAVTVRSDKLEVAFEPDDRLTFSLSTTPEKQTAYFFDPDKRLKDPNEIKRLPASGYKEWKAMGHETYKDSTYVVLVNENMPYLLADQKGLKKLVVDKRAVRGMRQGGE
;
A
#
# COMPACT_ATOMS: atom_id res chain seq x y z
N MET A 1 19.34 4.61 66.87
CA MET A 1 19.54 4.27 65.45
C MET A 1 18.42 3.32 65.06
N ARG A 2 17.56 3.69 64.10
CA ARG A 2 16.35 2.92 63.74
C ARG A 2 16.75 1.73 62.86
N ASN A 3 16.51 0.52 63.34
CA ASN A 3 16.59 -0.69 62.53
C ASN A 3 15.27 -0.86 61.78
N MET A 4 15.30 -0.71 60.46
CA MET A 4 14.17 -0.97 59.57
C MET A 4 14.56 -2.10 58.63
N SER A 5 14.04 -3.29 58.91
CA SER A 5 14.13 -4.47 58.05
C SER A 5 12.71 -4.95 57.79
N LEU A 6 12.23 -4.79 56.55
CA LEU A 6 11.17 -5.63 56.00
C LEU A 6 11.45 -5.80 54.49
N LYS A 7 11.51 -7.07 54.09
CA LYS A 7 11.90 -7.58 52.77
C LYS A 7 10.76 -7.43 51.72
N PRO A 8 11.04 -7.65 50.43
CA PRO A 8 10.30 -7.09 49.31
C PRO A 8 9.02 -7.87 49.01
N VAL A 9 7.92 -7.18 48.72
CA VAL A 9 6.71 -7.79 48.18
C VAL A 9 6.64 -7.50 46.69
N VAL A 10 6.73 -8.60 45.95
CA VAL A 10 6.52 -8.76 44.52
C VAL A 10 5.16 -8.21 44.10
N ALA A 11 5.15 -7.31 43.11
CA ALA A 11 4.03 -7.10 42.20
C ALA A 11 4.57 -6.93 40.77
N LEU A 12 5.36 -7.92 40.34
CA LEU A 12 5.71 -8.15 38.95
C LEU A 12 4.58 -8.99 38.34
N GLY A 13 3.71 -8.38 37.53
CA GLY A 13 2.74 -9.14 36.75
C GLY A 13 1.47 -8.38 36.43
N ALA A 14 1.46 -7.69 35.28
CA ALA A 14 0.33 -7.57 34.34
C ALA A 14 0.50 -6.38 33.39
N LEU A 15 1.65 -6.26 32.71
CA LEU A 15 1.78 -5.34 31.57
C LEU A 15 2.27 -6.10 30.32
N ILE A 16 1.67 -7.27 30.06
CA ILE A 16 1.80 -8.01 28.79
C ILE A 16 0.39 -8.20 28.21
N ALA A 17 -0.29 -7.09 27.99
CA ALA A 17 -1.41 -7.00 27.06
C ALA A 17 -1.10 -5.72 26.27
N LEU A 18 -0.56 -5.77 25.06
CA LEU A 18 -1.33 -6.02 23.85
C LEU A 18 -0.35 -6.13 22.67
N ILE A 19 0.48 -7.17 22.60
CA ILE A 19 1.13 -7.53 21.33
C ILE A 19 0.08 -8.24 20.46
N GLY A 20 -1.02 -7.53 20.20
CA GLY A 20 -2.03 -7.96 19.26
C GLY A 20 -1.42 -7.86 17.88
N CYS A 21 -0.74 -8.92 17.45
CA CYS A 21 -0.29 -9.11 16.08
C CYS A 21 -1.51 -8.88 15.18
N SER A 22 -1.63 -7.68 14.60
CA SER A 22 -2.65 -7.41 13.59
C SER A 22 -2.28 -8.30 12.42
N SER A 23 -3.05 -9.37 12.30
CA SER A 23 -2.97 -10.29 11.19
C SER A 23 -3.58 -9.58 9.99
N GLN A 24 -2.73 -9.23 9.04
CA GLN A 24 -3.14 -8.65 7.76
C GLN A 24 -3.28 -9.79 6.77
N VAL A 25 -4.36 -9.81 5.99
CA VAL A 25 -4.58 -10.78 4.92
C VAL A 25 -4.63 -10.08 3.57
N PRO A 26 -4.18 -10.73 2.48
CA PRO A 26 -4.45 -10.23 1.13
C PRO A 26 -5.94 -9.93 0.95
N LEU A 27 -6.25 -8.74 0.47
CA LEU A 27 -7.62 -8.42 0.05
C LEU A 27 -7.85 -9.06 -1.31
N THR A 28 -8.72 -10.06 -1.33
CA THR A 28 -9.04 -10.85 -2.52
C THR A 28 -10.54 -10.84 -2.76
N PRO A 29 -11.01 -11.12 -3.99
CA PRO A 29 -12.44 -11.33 -4.23
C PRO A 29 -13.03 -12.46 -3.38
N GLY A 30 -12.22 -13.47 -3.05
CA GLY A 30 -12.61 -14.56 -2.14
C GLY A 30 -12.86 -14.06 -0.72
N VAL A 31 -11.98 -13.20 -0.19
CA VAL A 31 -12.16 -12.57 1.13
C VAL A 31 -13.39 -11.68 1.14
N ILE A 32 -13.59 -10.86 0.10
CA ILE A 32 -14.79 -10.00 -0.02
C ILE A 32 -16.06 -10.86 0.02
N ARG A 33 -16.11 -11.96 -0.75
CA ARG A 33 -17.26 -12.88 -0.75
C ARG A 33 -17.44 -13.66 0.55
N GLU A 34 -16.36 -14.19 1.12
CA GLU A 34 -16.40 -15.00 2.35
C GLU A 34 -16.99 -14.20 3.52
N TYR A 35 -16.66 -12.91 3.60
CA TYR A 35 -17.15 -12.01 4.64
C TYR A 35 -18.41 -11.23 4.22
N GLY A 36 -18.97 -11.49 3.03
CA GLY A 36 -20.17 -10.82 2.53
C GLY A 36 -20.04 -9.30 2.43
N LEU A 37 -18.84 -8.79 2.14
CA LEU A 37 -18.57 -7.35 2.15
C LEU A 37 -19.23 -6.65 0.97
N THR A 38 -19.98 -5.59 1.26
CA THR A 38 -20.45 -4.65 0.24
C THR A 38 -19.34 -3.67 -0.14
N ASP A 39 -19.50 -2.95 -1.26
CA ASP A 39 -18.59 -1.87 -1.64
C ASP A 39 -18.42 -0.83 -0.52
N GLN A 40 -19.50 -0.53 0.21
CA GLN A 40 -19.46 0.41 1.34
C GLN A 40 -18.67 -0.14 2.53
N ASP A 41 -18.70 -1.45 2.76
CA ASP A 41 -17.90 -2.08 3.81
C ASP A 41 -16.43 -2.05 3.44
N VAL A 42 -16.09 -2.35 2.19
CA VAL A 42 -14.71 -2.28 1.67
C VAL A 42 -14.13 -0.88 1.84
N LYS A 43 -14.90 0.18 1.57
CA LYS A 43 -14.46 1.58 1.80
C LYS A 43 -14.19 1.93 3.26
N LYS A 44 -14.79 1.20 4.21
CA LYS A 44 -14.58 1.39 5.66
C LYS A 44 -13.43 0.54 6.21
N LEU A 45 -12.87 -0.38 5.43
CA LEU A 45 -11.73 -1.17 5.85
C LEU A 45 -10.46 -0.32 5.88
N GLN A 46 -9.66 -0.53 6.93
CA GLN A 46 -8.27 -0.10 6.91
C GLN A 46 -7.47 -1.05 6.02
N LEU A 47 -6.93 -0.52 4.93
CA LEU A 47 -6.09 -1.25 4.00
C LEU A 47 -4.62 -0.88 4.16
N TYR A 48 -3.74 -1.74 3.65
CA TYR A 48 -2.30 -1.54 3.67
C TYR A 48 -1.67 -2.07 2.39
N ILE A 49 -0.56 -1.46 1.96
CA ILE A 49 0.23 -1.98 0.84
C ILE A 49 1.17 -3.10 1.27
N SER A 50 1.24 -4.20 0.52
CA SER A 50 2.02 -5.39 0.88
C SER A 50 3.54 -5.26 0.67
N GLY A 51 3.96 -4.37 -0.24
CA GLY A 51 5.34 -4.11 -0.63
C GLY A 51 5.60 -2.61 -0.78
N GLY A 52 6.82 -2.25 -1.18
CA GLY A 52 7.18 -0.85 -1.37
C GLY A 52 6.90 -0.35 -2.79
N LEU A 53 6.45 0.89 -2.92
CA LEU A 53 6.38 1.64 -4.19
C LEU A 53 7.22 2.90 -4.07
N LEU A 54 7.99 3.20 -5.11
CA LEU A 54 8.78 4.43 -5.18
C LEU A 54 8.44 5.16 -6.47
N PHE A 55 8.02 6.41 -6.34
CA PHE A 55 7.74 7.29 -7.47
C PHE A 55 8.90 8.26 -7.62
N GLU A 56 9.52 8.31 -8.79
CA GLU A 56 10.66 9.19 -9.08
C GLU A 56 10.34 10.14 -10.22
N GLN A 57 10.77 11.39 -10.09
CA GLN A 57 10.68 12.39 -11.14
C GLN A 57 11.93 13.25 -11.09
N GLU A 58 12.62 13.39 -12.23
CA GLU A 58 13.67 14.39 -12.38
C GLU A 58 13.03 15.77 -12.43
N ASN A 59 13.54 16.68 -11.61
CA ASN A 59 13.10 18.06 -11.56
C ASN A 59 14.30 18.98 -11.65
N THR A 60 14.03 20.18 -12.17
CA THR A 60 15.02 21.24 -12.30
C THR A 60 14.55 22.42 -11.48
N LYS A 61 15.38 22.85 -10.52
CA LYS A 61 15.19 24.09 -9.79
C LYS A 61 15.93 25.20 -10.54
N VAL A 62 15.21 26.27 -10.89
CA VAL A 62 15.80 27.44 -11.54
C VAL A 62 15.70 28.62 -10.59
N ASP A 63 16.81 28.95 -9.94
CA ASP A 63 16.91 30.13 -9.09
C ASP A 63 17.39 31.32 -9.93
N LYS A 64 16.55 32.35 -10.05
CA LYS A 64 16.87 33.61 -10.72
C LYS A 64 17.13 34.67 -9.66
N ASN A 65 18.33 35.24 -9.65
CA ASN A 65 18.70 36.31 -8.75
C ASN A 65 19.29 37.48 -9.55
N VAL A 66 19.00 38.71 -9.12
CA VAL A 66 19.65 39.91 -9.68
C VAL A 66 20.82 40.20 -8.76
N ASP A 67 22.04 40.10 -9.29
CA ASP A 67 23.23 40.34 -8.47
C ASP A 67 23.48 41.83 -8.24
N SER A 68 24.50 42.14 -7.42
CA SER A 68 24.89 43.51 -7.09
C SER A 68 25.33 44.34 -8.31
N SER A 69 25.59 43.72 -9.46
CA SER A 69 25.90 44.38 -10.72
C SER A 69 24.68 44.62 -11.61
N HIS A 70 23.46 44.36 -11.08
CA HIS A 70 22.19 44.41 -11.82
C HIS A 70 22.13 43.39 -12.98
N ALA A 71 22.99 42.37 -12.96
CA ALA A 71 22.94 41.29 -13.92
C ALA A 71 21.99 40.19 -13.42
N LEU A 72 21.19 39.65 -14.34
CA LEU A 72 20.35 38.49 -14.05
C LEU A 72 21.22 37.24 -14.02
N LYS A 73 21.47 36.69 -12.83
CA LYS A 73 22.13 35.40 -12.65
C LYS A 73 21.07 34.30 -12.53
N THR A 74 21.17 33.30 -13.39
CA THR A 74 20.34 32.09 -13.32
C THR A 74 21.20 30.92 -12.85
N VAL A 75 20.81 30.27 -11.76
CA VAL A 75 21.40 29.02 -11.27
C VAL A 75 20.39 27.91 -11.53
N THR A 76 20.84 26.80 -12.11
CA THR A 76 19.99 25.67 -12.49
C THR A 76 20.53 24.41 -11.82
N ASP A 77 19.76 23.87 -10.89
CA ASP A 77 20.10 22.67 -10.13
C ASP A 77 19.14 21.54 -10.48
N ASN A 78 19.67 20.36 -10.81
CA ASN A 78 18.86 19.17 -11.07
C ASN A 78 18.79 18.30 -9.81
N TYR A 79 17.60 17.80 -9.51
CA TYR A 79 17.37 16.90 -8.37
C TYR A 79 16.32 15.85 -8.71
N VAL A 80 16.32 14.75 -7.97
CA VAL A 80 15.31 13.69 -8.11
C VAL A 80 14.29 13.85 -6.98
N LYS A 81 13.04 14.14 -7.35
CA LYS A 81 11.92 14.11 -6.41
C LYS A 81 11.46 12.67 -6.23
N GLN A 82 11.29 12.25 -4.98
CA GLN A 82 10.89 10.89 -4.64
C GLN A 82 9.67 10.88 -3.72
N ILE A 83 8.71 10.01 -3.99
CA ILE A 83 7.62 9.67 -3.07
C ILE A 83 7.74 8.18 -2.75
N TYR A 84 7.99 7.86 -1.49
CA TYR A 84 8.22 6.48 -1.06
C TYR A 84 7.07 5.94 -0.22
N PHE A 85 6.29 5.03 -0.80
CA PHE A 85 5.27 4.26 -0.10
C PHE A 85 5.93 3.01 0.49
N LYS A 86 6.23 3.06 1.78
CA LYS A 86 6.80 1.92 2.51
C LYS A 86 5.83 0.74 2.54
N LYS A 87 6.36 -0.46 2.68
CA LYS A 87 5.56 -1.65 3.02
C LYS A 87 4.72 -1.36 4.27
N LYS A 88 3.44 -1.75 4.24
CA LYS A 88 2.43 -1.49 5.27
C LYS A 88 2.06 0.00 5.45
N THR A 89 2.31 0.86 4.47
CA THR A 89 1.68 2.19 4.48
C THR A 89 0.16 2.02 4.43
N PRO A 90 -0.58 2.65 5.37
CA PRO A 90 -2.04 2.58 5.41
C PRO A 90 -2.67 3.34 4.25
N CYS A 91 -3.81 2.85 3.77
CA CYS A 91 -4.65 3.49 2.77
C CYS A 91 -6.13 3.11 2.97
N ILE A 92 -7.02 3.77 2.25
CA ILE A 92 -8.46 3.49 2.24
C ILE A 92 -8.95 3.36 0.81
N ALA A 93 -9.96 2.51 0.57
CA ALA A 93 -10.61 2.45 -0.73
C ALA A 93 -11.55 3.65 -0.90
N VAL A 94 -11.43 4.37 -2.02
CA VAL A 94 -12.30 5.49 -2.38
C VAL A 94 -13.33 5.08 -3.45
N THR A 95 -12.91 4.20 -4.37
CA THR A 95 -13.75 3.61 -5.40
C THR A 95 -13.58 2.10 -5.39
N VAL A 96 -14.68 1.35 -5.42
CA VAL A 96 -14.68 -0.11 -5.44
C VAL A 96 -15.43 -0.56 -6.68
N ARG A 97 -14.83 -1.47 -7.43
CA ARG A 97 -15.40 -2.20 -8.58
C ARG A 97 -15.01 -3.66 -8.45
N SER A 98 -15.66 -4.54 -9.19
CA SER A 98 -15.43 -5.99 -9.12
C SER A 98 -13.96 -6.36 -9.36
N ASP A 99 -13.32 -5.71 -10.33
CA ASP A 99 -11.97 -6.00 -10.82
C ASP A 99 -10.93 -4.94 -10.42
N LYS A 100 -11.36 -3.81 -9.86
CA LYS A 100 -10.50 -2.67 -9.57
C LYS A 100 -10.90 -1.95 -8.28
N LEU A 101 -9.90 -1.54 -7.51
CA LEU A 101 -10.02 -0.58 -6.42
C LEU A 101 -9.21 0.67 -6.74
N GLU A 102 -9.75 1.84 -6.41
CA GLU A 102 -8.95 3.05 -6.27
C GLU A 102 -8.77 3.31 -4.79
N VAL A 103 -7.52 3.52 -4.37
CA VAL A 103 -7.19 3.72 -2.95
C VAL A 103 -6.46 5.04 -2.75
N ALA A 104 -6.78 5.72 -1.66
CA ALA A 104 -6.12 6.95 -1.25
C ALA A 104 -5.12 6.65 -0.12
N PHE A 105 -3.88 7.09 -0.30
CA PHE A 105 -2.85 7.12 0.74
C PHE A 105 -2.80 8.48 1.44
N GLU A 106 -3.24 9.52 0.75
CA GLU A 106 -3.32 10.90 1.20
C GLU A 106 -4.63 11.52 0.65
N PRO A 107 -5.10 12.65 1.20
CA PRO A 107 -6.27 13.35 0.65
C PRO A 107 -6.11 13.69 -0.84
N ASP A 108 -7.23 13.70 -1.56
CA ASP A 108 -7.39 14.18 -2.94
C ASP A 108 -6.65 13.41 -4.04
N ASP A 109 -5.89 12.36 -3.69
CA ASP A 109 -5.17 11.53 -4.65
C ASP A 109 -5.53 10.05 -4.51
N ARG A 110 -5.36 9.29 -5.59
CA ARG A 110 -5.71 7.88 -5.64
C ARG A 110 -4.79 7.09 -6.55
N LEU A 111 -4.48 5.87 -6.11
CA LEU A 111 -3.77 4.87 -6.89
C LEU A 111 -4.72 3.75 -7.30
N THR A 112 -4.52 3.21 -8.49
CA THR A 112 -5.33 2.10 -8.99
C THR A 112 -4.70 0.75 -8.61
N PHE A 113 -5.54 -0.15 -8.10
CA PHE A 113 -5.20 -1.54 -7.83
C PHE A 113 -6.19 -2.45 -8.55
N SER A 114 -5.70 -3.29 -9.44
CA SER A 114 -6.52 -4.15 -10.30
C SER A 114 -6.29 -5.62 -9.97
N LEU A 115 -7.30 -6.46 -10.18
CA LEU A 115 -7.09 -7.90 -10.27
C LEU A 115 -6.23 -8.20 -11.49
N SER A 116 -5.38 -9.23 -11.39
CA SER A 116 -4.66 -9.71 -12.57
C SER A 116 -5.66 -10.15 -13.65
N THR A 117 -5.40 -9.78 -14.90
CA THR A 117 -6.20 -10.24 -16.04
C THR A 117 -6.00 -11.73 -16.32
N THR A 118 -4.96 -12.34 -15.75
CA THR A 118 -4.73 -13.78 -15.83
C THR A 118 -5.56 -14.50 -14.75
N PRO A 119 -6.52 -15.37 -15.11
CA PRO A 119 -7.42 -16.01 -14.15
C PRO A 119 -6.70 -16.78 -13.03
N GLU A 120 -5.60 -17.48 -13.32
CA GLU A 120 -4.80 -18.17 -12.30
C GLU A 120 -4.09 -17.25 -11.29
N LYS A 121 -4.01 -15.94 -11.57
CA LYS A 121 -3.33 -14.92 -10.75
C LYS A 121 -4.29 -13.90 -10.13
N GLN A 122 -5.61 -14.11 -10.21
CA GLN A 122 -6.62 -13.28 -9.53
C GLN A 122 -6.65 -13.53 -8.01
N THR A 123 -5.48 -13.43 -7.38
CA THR A 123 -5.28 -13.76 -5.97
C THR A 123 -5.38 -12.54 -5.07
N ALA A 124 -5.22 -11.32 -5.60
CA ALA A 124 -5.30 -10.07 -4.86
C ALA A 124 -5.46 -8.88 -5.81
N TYR A 125 -5.78 -7.71 -5.26
CA TYR A 125 -5.74 -6.44 -5.99
C TYR A 125 -4.31 -5.88 -5.98
N PHE A 126 -3.62 -5.94 -7.11
CA PHE A 126 -2.24 -5.49 -7.30
C PHE A 126 -2.20 -4.07 -7.84
N PHE A 127 -1.17 -3.30 -7.47
CA PHE A 127 -0.94 -1.98 -8.04
C PHE A 127 -0.85 -2.08 -9.57
N ASP A 128 -1.56 -1.21 -10.27
CA ASP A 128 -1.67 -1.21 -11.72
C ASP A 128 -1.37 0.20 -12.24
N PRO A 129 -0.09 0.49 -12.59
CA PRO A 129 0.30 1.81 -13.07
C PRO A 129 -0.37 2.15 -14.40
N ASP A 130 -0.57 3.43 -14.69
CA ASP A 130 -1.19 3.88 -15.93
C ASP A 130 -0.32 3.58 -17.17
N LYS A 131 -0.66 2.48 -17.85
CA LYS A 131 0.01 2.00 -19.06
C LYS A 131 -0.08 2.96 -20.25
N ARG A 132 -0.98 3.95 -20.21
CA ARG A 132 -1.12 4.95 -21.28
C ARG A 132 0.01 5.98 -21.27
N LEU A 133 0.72 6.12 -20.14
CA LEU A 133 1.69 7.18 -19.95
C LEU A 133 3.05 6.89 -20.59
N LYS A 134 3.53 5.63 -20.58
CA LYS A 134 4.74 5.15 -21.29
C LYS A 134 5.04 3.67 -20.99
N ASP A 135 5.68 2.99 -21.94
CA ASP A 135 6.14 1.60 -21.78
C ASP A 135 7.26 1.51 -20.73
N PRO A 136 7.19 0.56 -19.77
CA PRO A 136 8.25 0.31 -18.80
C PRO A 136 9.64 0.08 -19.40
N ASN A 137 9.72 -0.48 -20.61
CA ASN A 137 10.97 -0.77 -21.31
C ASN A 137 11.68 0.49 -21.84
N GLU A 138 10.98 1.62 -21.93
CA GLU A 138 11.55 2.91 -22.36
C GLU A 138 12.03 3.77 -21.18
N ILE A 139 11.89 3.28 -19.95
CA ILE A 139 12.21 4.04 -18.74
C ILE A 139 13.71 4.06 -18.51
N LYS A 140 14.34 5.22 -18.77
CA LYS A 140 15.70 5.49 -18.31
C LYS A 140 15.70 5.70 -16.79
N ARG A 141 16.41 4.83 -16.05
CA ARG A 141 16.60 5.00 -14.60
C ARG A 141 17.40 6.27 -14.32
N LEU A 142 16.99 7.01 -13.29
CA LEU A 142 17.72 8.19 -12.82
C LEU A 142 18.94 7.74 -11.99
N PRO A 143 20.18 8.04 -12.41
CA PRO A 143 21.39 7.50 -11.78
C PRO A 143 21.58 7.92 -10.31
N ALA A 144 20.96 9.04 -9.90
CA ALA A 144 21.03 9.59 -8.53
C ALA A 144 19.94 9.04 -7.57
N SER A 145 19.17 8.04 -8.00
CA SER A 145 18.02 7.47 -7.30
C SER A 145 18.35 6.84 -5.92
N GLY A 146 19.51 6.20 -5.76
CA GLY A 146 19.84 5.42 -4.56
C GLY A 146 19.13 4.05 -4.47
N TYR A 147 18.17 3.76 -5.36
CA TYR A 147 17.40 2.51 -5.39
C TYR A 147 17.74 1.66 -6.62
N LYS A 148 19.03 1.33 -6.81
CA LYS A 148 19.55 0.67 -8.02
C LYS A 148 18.89 -0.67 -8.33
N GLU A 149 18.55 -1.44 -7.29
CA GLU A 149 17.94 -2.77 -7.43
C GLU A 149 16.43 -2.73 -7.74
N TRP A 150 15.80 -1.54 -7.70
CA TRP A 150 14.37 -1.40 -7.96
C TRP A 150 14.09 -1.34 -9.47
N LYS A 151 13.08 -2.07 -9.89
CA LYS A 151 12.66 -2.21 -11.30
C LYS A 151 11.62 -1.18 -11.65
N ALA A 152 11.77 -0.56 -12.82
CA ALA A 152 10.77 0.34 -13.36
C ALA A 152 9.58 -0.44 -13.91
N MET A 153 8.36 -0.01 -13.56
CA MET A 153 7.12 -0.71 -13.87
C MET A 153 6.16 0.10 -14.74
N GLY A 154 6.49 1.36 -15.03
CA GLY A 154 5.63 2.26 -15.79
C GLY A 154 5.69 3.67 -15.23
N HIS A 155 4.67 4.45 -15.55
CA HIS A 155 4.48 5.77 -14.99
C HIS A 155 3.13 5.86 -14.30
N GLU A 156 3.02 6.81 -13.37
CA GLU A 156 1.79 7.09 -12.65
C GLU A 156 1.67 8.59 -12.44
N THR A 157 0.46 9.12 -12.50
CA THR A 157 0.19 10.50 -12.13
C THR A 157 -0.22 10.55 -10.67
N TYR A 158 0.44 11.41 -9.90
CA TYR A 158 0.18 11.62 -8.48
C TYR A 158 0.38 13.10 -8.15
N LYS A 159 -0.61 13.76 -7.55
CA LYS A 159 -0.64 15.20 -7.22
C LYS A 159 -0.20 16.05 -8.40
N ASP A 160 -0.87 15.83 -9.53
CA ASP A 160 -0.69 16.54 -10.81
C ASP A 160 0.70 16.42 -11.46
N SER A 161 1.54 15.51 -10.98
CA SER A 161 2.86 15.22 -11.54
C SER A 161 2.94 13.78 -12.00
N THR A 162 3.58 13.54 -13.15
CA THR A 162 3.85 12.18 -13.62
C THR A 162 5.21 11.72 -13.10
N TYR A 163 5.22 10.55 -12.47
CA TYR A 163 6.42 9.90 -11.95
C TYR A 163 6.69 8.59 -12.69
N VAL A 164 7.96 8.22 -12.75
CA VAL A 164 8.38 6.84 -12.98
C VAL A 164 8.08 6.03 -11.74
N VAL A 165 7.39 4.90 -11.89
CA VAL A 165 7.11 3.99 -10.78
C VAL A 165 8.13 2.87 -10.73
N LEU A 166 8.62 2.61 -9.53
CA LEU A 166 9.57 1.55 -9.23
C LEU A 166 9.03 0.60 -8.16
N VAL A 167 9.38 -0.68 -8.29
CA VAL A 167 9.10 -1.74 -7.32
C VAL A 167 10.38 -2.49 -6.96
N ASN A 168 10.48 -3.00 -5.73
CA ASN A 168 11.69 -3.71 -5.28
C ASN A 168 11.77 -5.15 -5.83
N GLU A 169 10.67 -5.91 -5.76
CA GLU A 169 10.66 -7.35 -6.03
C GLU A 169 9.42 -7.73 -6.84
N ASN A 170 8.25 -7.73 -6.19
CA ASN A 170 6.96 -8.09 -6.76
C ASN A 170 6.05 -6.87 -6.79
N MET A 171 5.09 -6.88 -7.70
CA MET A 171 4.05 -5.86 -7.70
C MET A 171 3.32 -5.89 -6.34
N PRO A 172 3.24 -4.76 -5.63
CA PRO A 172 2.55 -4.72 -4.36
C PRO A 172 1.05 -4.87 -4.55
N TYR A 173 0.38 -5.35 -3.52
CA TYR A 173 -1.06 -5.59 -3.49
C TYR A 173 -1.67 -5.13 -2.16
N LEU A 174 -3.00 -5.07 -2.12
CA LEU A 174 -3.74 -4.62 -0.94
C LEU A 174 -3.87 -5.73 0.11
N LEU A 175 -3.63 -5.35 1.36
CA LEU A 175 -3.88 -6.13 2.55
C LEU A 175 -5.03 -5.49 3.34
N ALA A 176 -5.86 -6.29 3.98
CA ALA A 176 -6.89 -5.84 4.92
C ALA A 176 -6.57 -6.31 6.36
N ASP A 177 -6.90 -5.48 7.36
CA ASP A 177 -6.79 -5.88 8.78
C ASP A 177 -7.88 -6.91 9.13
N GLN A 178 -7.48 -8.11 9.59
CA GLN A 178 -8.42 -9.15 10.00
C GLN A 178 -9.35 -8.71 11.13
N LYS A 179 -8.94 -7.77 11.99
CA LYS A 179 -9.83 -7.28 13.07
C LYS A 179 -11.06 -6.56 12.51
N GLY A 180 -10.90 -5.85 11.39
CA GLY A 180 -12.02 -5.22 10.68
C GLY A 180 -12.97 -6.24 10.08
N LEU A 181 -12.43 -7.36 9.56
CA LEU A 181 -13.21 -8.44 8.95
C LEU A 181 -14.00 -9.26 9.98
N LYS A 182 -13.42 -9.57 11.15
CA LYS A 182 -14.03 -10.42 12.19
C LYS A 182 -15.27 -9.82 12.88
N LYS A 183 -15.49 -8.51 12.79
CA LYS A 183 -16.71 -7.88 13.33
C LYS A 183 -17.99 -8.29 12.57
N LEU A 184 -17.85 -8.93 11.41
CA LEU A 184 -18.94 -9.51 10.63
C LEU A 184 -18.94 -11.02 10.89
N VAL A 185 -19.87 -11.48 11.72
CA VAL A 185 -20.01 -12.91 12.07
C VAL A 185 -20.46 -13.68 10.83
N VAL A 186 -19.57 -14.54 10.31
CA VAL A 186 -19.89 -15.45 9.22
C VAL A 186 -20.56 -16.69 9.81
N ASP A 187 -21.86 -16.87 9.54
CA ASP A 187 -22.59 -18.11 9.88
C ASP A 187 -22.25 -19.20 8.85
N LYS A 188 -21.58 -20.27 9.30
CA LYS A 188 -21.16 -21.40 8.45
C LYS A 188 -21.91 -22.66 8.87
N ARG A 189 -22.56 -23.33 7.92
CA ARG A 189 -23.18 -24.66 8.12
C ARG A 189 -22.51 -25.71 7.25
N ALA A 190 -22.07 -26.81 7.86
CA ALA A 190 -21.65 -28.01 7.14
C ALA A 190 -22.88 -28.81 6.65
N VAL A 191 -22.87 -29.23 5.38
CA VAL A 191 -23.92 -30.07 4.79
C VAL A 191 -23.40 -31.49 4.55
N ARG A 192 -24.26 -32.49 4.79
CA ARG A 192 -23.86 -33.90 4.88
C ARG A 192 -23.63 -34.60 3.52
N GLY A 193 -23.94 -33.93 2.41
CA GLY A 193 -23.94 -34.51 1.06
C GLY A 193 -25.09 -35.52 0.85
N MET A 194 -25.62 -35.61 -0.36
CA MET A 194 -26.65 -36.60 -0.72
C MET A 194 -25.98 -37.68 -1.58
N ARG A 195 -26.14 -38.97 -1.23
CA ARG A 195 -25.64 -40.09 -2.03
C ARG A 195 -26.72 -40.47 -3.05
N GLN A 196 -26.34 -40.56 -4.32
CA GLN A 196 -27.22 -41.10 -5.36
C GLN A 196 -27.34 -42.61 -5.10
N GLY A 197 -28.55 -43.08 -4.77
CA GLY A 197 -28.83 -44.51 -4.62
C GLY A 197 -28.72 -45.17 -5.99
N GLY A 198 -27.84 -46.17 -6.11
CA GLY A 198 -27.87 -47.09 -7.24
C GLY A 198 -28.98 -48.09 -7.00
N GLU A 199 -29.93 -48.17 -7.93
CA GLU A 199 -30.81 -49.33 -8.10
C GLU A 199 -30.03 -50.53 -8.64
#